data_AF-A0A2S8PML8-F1
#
_entry.id   AF-A0A2S8PML8-F1
#
_cell.length_a   1.000
_cell.length_b   1.000
_cell.length_c   1.000
_cell.angle_alpha   90.00
_cell.angle_beta   90.00
_cell.angle_gamma   90.00
#
_symmetry.space_group_name_H-M   'P 1'
#
loop_
_entity.id
_entity.type
_entity.pdbx_description
1 polymer ?
#
loop_
_entity_poly.entity_id
_entity_poly.type
_entity_poly.pdbx_seq_one_letter_code
_entity_poly.pdbx_strand_id
1 'polypeptide(L)'
;MEDLVQREHEIMKVCLLAGQIMLQSGAETYRVEDTMVRIAASFGVDKTHSYMTPTGLIFSMEDPQPITRLNRISDRTTNLHKIDRVNSVSRRISKGELTIAEARRELENIQRTGDIYPLWLRLLMAALASGCFLIMFRGIWPDFLPAAVAGGLGYYCTLMLQRMIPVKFFAEFSGALAIGLCSILFVKFGFGRDLDIIVISSVMPLVP
;
A
#
# COMPACT_ATOMS: atom_id res chain seq x y z
N MET A 1 5.71 -27.98 -28.86
CA MET A 1 6.43 -26.68 -28.81
C MET A 1 5.47 -25.54 -28.48
N GLU A 2 4.34 -25.40 -29.19
CA GLU A 2 3.31 -24.38 -28.90
C GLU A 2 2.75 -24.42 -27.46
N ASP A 3 2.50 -25.61 -26.90
CA ASP A 3 1.94 -25.76 -25.55
C ASP A 3 2.91 -25.30 -24.42
N LEU A 4 4.22 -25.50 -24.62
CA LEU A 4 5.26 -25.03 -23.69
C LEU A 4 5.35 -23.50 -23.66
N VAL A 5 5.33 -22.89 -24.85
CA VAL A 5 5.33 -21.42 -24.99
C VAL A 5 4.08 -20.81 -24.38
N GLN A 6 2.92 -21.46 -24.55
CA GLN A 6 1.67 -21.02 -23.95
C GLN A 6 1.71 -21.11 -22.42
N ARG A 7 2.28 -22.19 -21.87
CA ARG A 7 2.45 -22.37 -20.42
C ARG A 7 3.32 -21.27 -19.82
N GLU A 8 4.44 -20.92 -20.43
CA GLU A 8 5.32 -19.84 -19.95
C GLU A 8 4.69 -18.46 -20.05
N HIS A 9 3.92 -18.19 -21.10
CA HIS A 9 3.13 -16.97 -21.16
C HIS A 9 2.15 -16.84 -19.99
N GLU A 10 1.55 -17.94 -19.53
CA GLU A 10 0.67 -17.90 -18.35
C GLU A 10 1.48 -17.73 -17.05
N ILE A 11 2.63 -18.37 -16.90
CA ILE A 11 3.54 -18.15 -15.75
C ILE A 11 3.97 -16.68 -15.69
N MET A 12 4.38 -16.12 -16.83
CA MET A 12 4.77 -14.72 -16.99
C MET A 12 3.64 -13.78 -16.54
N LYS A 13 2.39 -14.05 -16.96
CA LYS A 13 1.22 -13.26 -16.52
C LYS A 13 1.02 -13.33 -15.01
N VAL A 14 1.17 -14.50 -14.39
CA VAL A 14 1.05 -14.67 -12.93
C VAL A 14 2.14 -13.87 -12.21
N CYS A 15 3.41 -13.98 -12.63
CA CYS A 15 4.51 -13.22 -12.05
C CYS A 15 4.29 -11.71 -12.18
N LEU A 16 3.97 -11.22 -13.38
CA LEU A 16 3.72 -9.80 -13.63
C LEU A 16 2.54 -9.28 -12.81
N LEU A 17 1.46 -10.06 -12.68
CA LEU A 17 0.29 -9.68 -11.90
C LEU A 17 0.61 -9.60 -10.40
N ALA A 18 1.31 -10.61 -9.85
CA ALA A 18 1.77 -10.58 -8.46
C ALA A 18 2.66 -9.36 -8.20
N GLY A 19 3.64 -9.14 -9.09
CA GLY A 19 4.55 -8.01 -9.01
C GLY A 19 3.85 -6.66 -9.09
N GLN A 20 2.92 -6.52 -10.04
CA GLN A 20 2.09 -5.32 -10.19
C GLN A 20 1.27 -5.04 -8.94
N ILE A 21 0.58 -6.04 -8.38
CA ILE A 21 -0.23 -5.86 -7.16
C ILE A 21 0.66 -5.40 -6.00
N MET A 22 1.81 -6.04 -5.79
CA MET A 22 2.71 -5.69 -4.68
C MET A 22 3.29 -4.27 -4.84
N LEU A 23 3.74 -3.91 -6.05
CA LEU A 23 4.35 -2.60 -6.31
C LEU A 23 3.32 -1.46 -6.25
N GLN A 24 2.09 -1.69 -6.75
CA GLN A 24 0.94 -0.79 -6.58
C GLN A 24 0.52 -0.66 -5.11
N SER A 25 0.76 -1.69 -4.30
CA SER A 25 0.43 -1.72 -2.86
C SER A 25 1.55 -1.20 -1.96
N GLY A 26 2.65 -0.68 -2.52
CA GLY A 26 3.72 -0.04 -1.76
C GLY A 26 4.79 -0.99 -1.23
N ALA A 27 4.89 -2.22 -1.77
CA ALA A 27 5.97 -3.14 -1.40
C ALA A 27 7.34 -2.59 -1.82
N GLU A 28 8.36 -2.94 -1.02
CA GLU A 28 9.77 -2.69 -1.34
C GLU A 28 10.17 -3.46 -2.60
N THR A 29 10.90 -2.80 -3.51
CA THR A 29 11.21 -3.34 -4.85
C THR A 29 11.88 -4.71 -4.81
N TYR A 30 12.90 -4.89 -3.96
CA TYR A 30 13.59 -6.18 -3.84
C TYR A 30 12.68 -7.33 -3.36
N ARG A 31 11.65 -7.03 -2.56
CA ARG A 31 10.66 -8.05 -2.12
C ARG A 31 9.73 -8.45 -3.25
N VAL A 32 9.40 -7.51 -4.14
CA VAL A 32 8.60 -7.79 -5.32
C VAL A 32 9.39 -8.66 -6.29
N GLU A 33 10.67 -8.34 -6.52
CA GLU A 33 11.59 -9.13 -7.34
C GLU A 33 11.72 -10.57 -6.82
N ASP A 34 12.06 -10.74 -5.54
CA ASP A 34 12.18 -12.07 -4.90
C ASP A 34 10.88 -12.89 -5.06
N THR A 35 9.72 -12.26 -4.88
CA THR A 35 8.43 -12.94 -5.00
C THR A 35 8.17 -13.42 -6.42
N MET A 36 8.49 -12.62 -7.44
CA MET A 36 8.29 -12.99 -8.84
C MET A 36 9.23 -14.10 -9.28
N VAL A 37 10.52 -14.01 -8.91
CA VAL A 37 11.52 -15.05 -9.19
C VAL A 37 11.10 -16.36 -8.51
N ARG A 38 10.66 -16.30 -7.25
CA ARG A 38 10.18 -17.48 -6.51
C ARG A 38 8.96 -18.13 -7.17
N ILE A 39 8.00 -17.34 -7.64
CA ILE A 39 6.82 -17.87 -8.35
C ILE A 39 7.26 -18.57 -9.65
N ALA A 40 8.13 -17.93 -10.44
CA ALA A 40 8.62 -18.51 -11.70
C ALA A 40 9.36 -19.84 -11.46
N ALA A 41 10.30 -19.86 -10.51
CA ALA A 41 11.06 -21.05 -10.14
C ALA A 41 10.14 -22.18 -9.65
N SER A 42 9.11 -21.85 -8.86
CA SER A 42 8.14 -22.84 -8.36
C SER A 42 7.31 -23.50 -9.47
N PHE A 43 7.18 -22.87 -10.64
CA PHE A 43 6.56 -23.45 -11.84
C PHE A 43 7.57 -24.08 -12.81
N GLY A 44 8.85 -24.12 -12.44
CA GLY A 44 9.93 -24.74 -13.21
C GLY A 44 10.63 -23.79 -14.19
N VAL A 45 10.58 -22.48 -13.97
CA VAL A 45 11.29 -21.47 -14.76
C VAL A 45 12.37 -20.82 -13.90
N ASP A 46 13.61 -21.31 -14.01
CA ASP A 46 14.71 -20.88 -13.13
C ASP A 46 15.50 -19.68 -13.68
N LYS A 47 15.61 -19.55 -15.00
CA LYS A 47 16.35 -18.45 -15.64
C LYS A 47 15.43 -17.26 -15.91
N THR A 48 15.32 -16.38 -14.92
CA THR A 48 14.53 -15.17 -15.00
C THR A 48 15.32 -13.93 -14.61
N HIS A 49 14.99 -12.81 -15.22
CA HIS A 49 15.52 -11.50 -14.87
C HIS A 49 14.36 -10.56 -14.56
N SER A 50 14.39 -9.96 -13.37
CA SER A 50 13.47 -8.90 -12.95
C SER A 50 14.22 -7.60 -12.75
N TYR A 51 13.64 -6.50 -13.22
CA TYR A 51 14.12 -5.16 -12.91
C TYR A 51 12.94 -4.23 -12.67
N MET A 52 12.99 -3.46 -11.58
CA MET A 52 11.88 -2.62 -11.17
C MET A 52 12.30 -1.19 -10.86
N THR A 53 11.44 -0.27 -11.26
CA THR A 53 11.41 1.10 -10.79
C THR A 53 10.05 1.36 -10.13
N PRO A 54 9.90 2.44 -9.35
CA PRO A 54 8.58 2.82 -8.81
C PRO A 54 7.47 2.94 -9.85
N THR A 55 7.80 3.17 -11.13
CA THR A 55 6.84 3.44 -12.21
C THR A 55 6.79 2.34 -13.26
N GLY A 56 7.63 1.31 -13.16
CA GLY A 56 7.76 0.29 -14.19
C GLY A 56 8.31 -1.03 -13.65
N LEU A 57 7.79 -2.11 -14.18
CA LEU A 57 8.16 -3.47 -13.84
C LEU A 57 8.53 -4.20 -15.12
N ILE A 58 9.76 -4.70 -15.19
CA ILE A 58 10.30 -5.45 -16.32
C ILE A 58 10.58 -6.87 -15.85
N PHE A 59 10.07 -7.85 -16.57
CA PHE A 59 10.34 -9.26 -16.32
C PHE A 59 10.70 -9.97 -17.61
N SER A 60 11.75 -10.79 -17.55
CA SER A 60 12.27 -11.56 -18.66
C SER A 60 12.44 -13.02 -18.26
N MET A 61 12.09 -13.94 -19.15
CA MET A 61 12.38 -15.38 -19.07
C MET A 61 13.24 -15.75 -20.26
N GLU A 62 14.32 -16.51 -20.08
CA GLU A 62 15.29 -16.80 -21.15
C GLU A 62 14.99 -18.07 -21.94
N ASP A 63 14.58 -19.15 -21.27
CA ASP A 63 14.41 -20.48 -21.86
C ASP A 63 12.93 -20.87 -21.94
N PRO A 64 12.50 -21.58 -23.00
CA PRO A 64 13.21 -21.93 -24.24
C PRO A 64 13.16 -20.83 -25.31
N GLN A 65 12.47 -19.72 -25.07
CA GLN A 65 12.46 -18.53 -25.92
C GLN A 65 12.51 -17.26 -25.06
N PRO A 66 13.39 -16.30 -25.36
CA PRO A 66 13.49 -15.08 -24.57
C PRO A 66 12.24 -14.22 -24.73
N ILE A 67 11.50 -14.04 -23.64
CA ILE A 67 10.29 -13.20 -23.58
C ILE A 67 10.46 -12.15 -22.51
N THR A 68 10.45 -10.88 -22.93
CA THR A 68 10.49 -9.72 -22.02
C THR A 68 9.17 -8.98 -22.05
N ARG A 69 8.65 -8.65 -20.86
CA ARG A 69 7.44 -7.83 -20.69
C ARG A 69 7.72 -6.65 -19.78
N LEU A 70 7.10 -5.52 -20.12
CA LEU A 70 7.10 -4.30 -19.33
C LEU A 70 5.66 -3.97 -18.94
N ASN A 71 5.43 -3.80 -17.64
CA ASN A 71 4.18 -3.27 -17.08
C ASN A 71 4.47 -1.90 -16.46
N ARG A 72 3.73 -0.88 -16.91
CA ARG A 72 3.79 0.45 -16.29
C ARG A 72 2.91 0.48 -15.04
N ILE A 73 3.42 1.12 -13.99
CA ILE A 73 2.69 1.38 -12.76
C ILE A 73 2.31 2.85 -12.72
N SER A 74 1.01 3.13 -12.79
CA SER A 74 0.48 4.50 -12.81
C SER A 74 0.09 4.99 -11.42
N ASP A 75 -0.43 4.09 -10.58
CA ASP A 75 -0.99 4.43 -9.27
C ASP A 75 -0.36 3.56 -8.19
N ARG A 76 0.01 4.19 -7.07
CA ARG A 76 0.57 3.52 -5.90
C ARG A 76 -0.11 4.01 -4.64
N THR A 77 -0.38 3.06 -3.75
CA THR A 77 -0.91 3.29 -2.41
C THR A 77 -0.26 2.29 -1.46
N THR A 78 -0.46 2.45 -0.15
CA THR A 78 0.03 1.48 0.84
C THR A 78 -1.12 0.53 1.18
N ASN A 79 -0.95 -0.75 0.84
CA ASN A 79 -1.91 -1.80 1.19
C ASN A 79 -1.18 -3.07 1.61
N LEU A 80 -0.80 -3.12 2.89
CA LEU A 80 -0.07 -4.26 3.46
C LEU A 80 -0.87 -5.56 3.41
N HIS A 81 -2.20 -5.50 3.40
CA HIS A 81 -3.04 -6.68 3.30
C HIS A 81 -2.96 -7.34 1.91
N LYS A 82 -2.96 -6.54 0.83
CA LYS A 82 -2.73 -7.08 -0.52
C LYS A 82 -1.33 -7.70 -0.64
N ILE A 83 -0.31 -7.05 -0.07
CA ILE A 83 1.06 -7.59 -0.04
C ILE A 83 1.09 -8.94 0.68
N ASP A 84 0.49 -9.05 1.86
CA ASP A 84 0.44 -10.31 2.61
C ASP A 84 -0.32 -11.42 1.85
N ARG A 85 -1.44 -11.09 1.21
CA ARG A 85 -2.19 -12.04 0.40
C ARG A 85 -1.39 -12.54 -0.80
N VAL A 86 -0.70 -11.66 -1.53
CA VAL A 86 0.17 -12.08 -2.64
C VAL A 86 1.32 -12.97 -2.14
N ASN A 87 1.96 -12.61 -1.02
CA ASN A 87 2.99 -13.45 -0.41
C ASN A 87 2.44 -14.83 0.00
N SER A 88 1.21 -14.87 0.51
CA SER A 88 0.54 -16.14 0.84
C SER A 88 0.30 -17.00 -0.41
N VAL A 89 -0.13 -16.40 -1.52
CA VAL A 89 -0.24 -17.10 -2.81
C VAL A 89 1.13 -17.64 -3.25
N SER A 90 2.18 -16.82 -3.22
CA SER A 90 3.55 -17.22 -3.57
C SER A 90 4.03 -18.43 -2.74
N ARG A 91 3.83 -18.40 -1.42
CA ARG A 91 4.18 -19.54 -0.55
C ARG A 91 3.42 -20.82 -0.87
N ARG A 92 2.14 -20.71 -1.22
CA ARG A 92 1.30 -21.88 -1.59
C ARG A 92 1.72 -22.46 -2.94
N ILE A 93 2.07 -21.61 -3.90
CA ILE A 93 2.66 -22.04 -5.18
C ILE A 93 3.96 -22.81 -4.93
N SER A 94 4.86 -22.30 -4.10
CA SER A 94 6.12 -22.99 -3.77
C SER A 94 5.95 -24.34 -3.07
N LYS A 95 4.79 -24.58 -2.45
CA LYS A 95 4.42 -25.88 -1.87
C LYS A 95 3.72 -26.81 -2.86
N GLY A 96 3.51 -26.38 -4.10
CA GLY A 96 2.76 -27.14 -5.10
C GLY A 96 1.25 -27.19 -4.86
N GLU A 97 0.71 -26.32 -4.00
CA GLU A 97 -0.71 -26.31 -3.64
C GLU A 97 -1.61 -25.60 -4.65
N LEU A 98 -1.03 -24.90 -5.63
CA LEU A 98 -1.76 -24.08 -6.60
C LEU A 98 -1.26 -24.35 -8.01
N THR A 99 -2.19 -24.58 -8.93
CA THR A 99 -1.92 -24.55 -10.37
C THR A 99 -1.75 -23.11 -10.87
N ILE A 100 -1.16 -22.93 -12.05
CA ILE A 100 -0.98 -21.61 -12.69
C ILE A 100 -2.33 -20.88 -12.84
N ALA A 101 -3.38 -21.61 -13.26
CA ALA A 101 -4.71 -21.04 -13.46
C ALA A 101 -5.38 -20.62 -12.13
N GLU A 102 -5.22 -21.41 -11.06
CA GLU A 102 -5.76 -21.07 -9.73
C GLU A 102 -5.01 -19.88 -9.12
N ALA A 103 -3.68 -19.88 -9.20
CA ALA A 103 -2.85 -18.76 -8.77
C ALA A 103 -3.27 -17.46 -9.46
N ARG A 104 -3.47 -17.49 -10.78
CA ARG A 104 -3.95 -16.35 -11.55
C ARG A 104 -5.31 -15.84 -11.05
N ARG A 105 -6.28 -16.74 -10.86
CA ARG A 105 -7.61 -16.38 -10.34
C ARG A 105 -7.55 -15.76 -8.94
N GLU A 106 -6.74 -16.32 -8.04
CA GLU A 106 -6.55 -15.77 -6.70
C GLU A 106 -5.93 -14.37 -6.74
N LEU A 107 -4.91 -14.14 -7.58
CA LEU A 107 -4.30 -12.82 -7.76
C LEU A 107 -5.28 -11.81 -8.37
N GLU A 108 -6.07 -12.20 -9.38
CA GLU A 108 -7.11 -11.34 -9.96
C GLU A 108 -8.17 -10.95 -8.90
N ASN A 109 -8.53 -11.87 -8.01
CA ASN A 109 -9.42 -11.58 -6.88
C ASN A 109 -8.78 -10.62 -5.86
N ILE A 110 -7.49 -10.80 -5.55
CA ILE A 110 -6.73 -9.88 -4.68
C ILE A 110 -6.70 -8.48 -5.30
N GLN A 111 -6.45 -8.37 -6.60
CA GLN A 111 -6.40 -7.10 -7.31
C GLN A 111 -7.73 -6.34 -7.18
N ARG A 112 -8.85 -7.03 -7.37
CA ARG A 112 -10.22 -6.48 -7.28
C ARG A 112 -10.70 -6.21 -5.86
N THR A 113 -9.99 -6.68 -4.83
CA THR A 113 -10.39 -6.46 -3.44
C THR A 113 -10.26 -4.96 -3.11
N GLY A 114 -11.36 -4.34 -2.67
CA GLY A 114 -11.43 -2.93 -2.26
C GLY A 114 -10.95 -2.69 -0.83
N ASP A 115 -11.33 -1.54 -0.26
CA ASP A 115 -11.05 -1.21 1.13
C ASP A 115 -11.70 -2.23 2.09
N ILE A 116 -10.89 -2.77 3.00
CA ILE A 116 -11.33 -3.78 3.98
C ILE A 116 -12.19 -3.14 5.08
N TYR A 117 -11.91 -1.88 5.41
CA TYR A 117 -12.49 -1.21 6.56
C TYR A 117 -13.43 -0.07 6.15
N PRO A 118 -14.60 0.04 6.80
CA PRO A 118 -15.50 1.15 6.57
C PRO A 118 -14.85 2.48 6.98
N LEU A 119 -15.32 3.58 6.39
CA LEU A 119 -14.73 4.91 6.59
C LEU A 119 -14.69 5.32 8.07
N TRP A 120 -15.76 5.08 8.83
CA TRP A 120 -15.84 5.44 10.24
C TRP A 120 -14.77 4.75 11.08
N LEU A 121 -14.45 3.49 10.79
CA LEU A 121 -13.42 2.75 11.52
C LEU A 121 -12.03 3.28 11.20
N ARG A 122 -11.77 3.61 9.92
CA ARG A 122 -10.50 4.26 9.54
C ARG A 122 -10.32 5.61 10.22
N LEU A 123 -11.38 6.41 10.31
CA LEU A 123 -11.36 7.70 11.03
C LEU A 123 -11.07 7.51 12.52
N LEU A 124 -11.73 6.54 13.15
CA LEU A 124 -11.50 6.22 14.55
C LEU A 124 -10.05 5.76 14.80
N MET A 125 -9.52 4.91 13.94
CA MET A 125 -8.13 4.43 14.05
C MET A 125 -7.13 5.57 13.81
N ALA A 126 -7.38 6.45 12.85
CA ALA A 126 -6.53 7.62 12.60
C ALA A 126 -6.53 8.58 13.80
N ALA A 127 -7.70 8.86 14.38
CA ALA A 127 -7.83 9.67 15.59
C ALA A 127 -7.09 9.04 16.78
N LEU A 128 -7.29 7.74 17.02
CA LEU A 128 -6.62 7.03 18.10
C LEU A 128 -5.11 7.00 17.90
N ALA A 129 -4.64 6.77 16.67
CA ALA A 129 -3.22 6.79 16.33
C ALA A 129 -2.60 8.16 16.63
N SER A 130 -3.25 9.26 16.26
CA SER A 130 -2.77 10.62 16.60
C SER A 130 -2.63 10.85 18.10
N GLY A 131 -3.60 10.43 18.91
CA GLY A 131 -3.49 10.49 20.36
C GLY A 131 -2.31 9.65 20.90
N CYS A 132 -2.09 8.45 20.35
CA CYS A 132 -0.95 7.62 20.72
C CYS A 132 0.39 8.26 20.32
N PHE A 133 0.49 8.86 19.13
CA PHE A 133 1.67 9.60 18.69
C PHE A 133 1.98 10.79 19.61
N LEU A 134 0.96 11.46 20.13
CA LEU A 134 1.14 12.54 21.10
C LEU A 134 1.87 12.04 22.35
N ILE A 135 1.43 10.91 22.92
CA ILE A 135 2.08 10.29 24.08
C ILE A 135 3.50 9.82 23.72
N MET A 136 3.69 9.27 22.52
CA MET A 136 5.01 8.85 22.01
C MET A 136 5.98 10.03 21.90
N PHE A 137 5.51 11.20 21.48
CA PHE A 137 6.29 12.45 21.45
C PHE A 137 6.36 13.17 22.79
N ARG A 138 6.06 12.47 23.89
CA ARG A 138 6.14 12.98 25.27
C ARG A 138 5.20 14.16 25.55
N GLY A 139 4.07 14.22 24.84
CA GLY A 139 2.96 15.11 25.16
C GLY A 139 2.24 14.72 26.45
N ILE A 140 1.33 15.58 26.89
CA ILE A 140 0.56 15.39 28.11
C ILE A 140 -0.83 14.82 27.83
N TRP A 141 -1.39 14.07 28.78
CA TRP A 141 -2.72 13.45 28.64
C TRP A 141 -3.87 14.41 28.28
N PRO A 142 -3.93 15.65 28.79
CA PRO A 142 -4.96 16.61 28.37
C PRO A 142 -4.97 16.90 26.86
N ASP A 143 -3.81 16.79 26.19
CA ASP A 143 -3.67 17.09 24.77
C ASP A 143 -4.04 15.89 23.88
N PHE A 144 -4.26 14.71 24.48
CA PHE A 144 -4.64 13.49 23.76
C PHE A 144 -5.92 13.65 22.94
N LEU A 145 -6.98 14.19 23.54
CA LEU A 145 -8.26 14.38 22.86
C LEU A 145 -8.17 15.45 21.76
N PRO A 146 -7.56 16.63 21.98
CA PRO A 146 -7.23 17.57 20.91
C PRO A 146 -6.49 16.95 19.73
N ALA A 147 -5.42 16.18 19.98
CA ALA A 147 -4.66 15.53 18.92
C ALA A 147 -5.46 14.45 18.19
N ALA A 148 -6.24 13.66 18.92
CA ALA A 148 -7.10 12.64 18.31
C ALA A 148 -8.15 13.26 17.38
N VAL A 149 -8.82 14.33 17.83
CA VAL A 149 -9.84 15.01 17.02
C VAL A 149 -9.20 15.74 15.83
N ALA A 150 -8.10 16.46 16.03
CA ALA A 150 -7.40 17.16 14.96
C ALA A 150 -6.87 16.18 13.90
N GLY A 151 -6.23 15.09 14.31
CA GLY A 151 -5.74 14.05 13.39
C GLY A 151 -6.85 13.32 12.65
N GLY A 152 -7.94 12.96 13.34
CA GLY A 152 -9.12 12.36 12.70
C GLY A 152 -9.77 13.28 11.68
N LEU A 153 -9.89 14.58 11.99
CA LEU A 153 -10.41 15.60 11.08
C LEU A 153 -9.48 15.82 9.88
N GLY A 154 -8.17 15.92 10.12
CA GLY A 154 -7.16 16.04 9.06
C GLY A 154 -7.22 14.87 8.08
N TYR A 155 -7.27 13.64 8.60
CA TYR A 155 -7.40 12.43 7.80
C TYR A 155 -8.71 12.41 7.01
N TYR A 156 -9.84 12.83 7.62
CA TYR A 156 -11.11 12.98 6.91
C TYR A 156 -11.02 13.96 5.74
N CYS A 157 -10.48 15.16 5.98
CA CYS A 157 -10.31 16.19 4.96
C CYS A 157 -9.47 15.69 3.79
N THR A 158 -8.35 15.02 4.06
CA THR A 158 -7.49 14.44 3.02
C THR A 158 -8.22 13.38 2.21
N LEU A 159 -8.96 12.46 2.86
CA LEU A 159 -9.74 11.45 2.14
C LEU A 159 -10.83 12.04 1.24
N MET A 160 -11.53 13.08 1.71
CA MET A 160 -12.58 13.72 0.92
C MET A 160 -11.99 14.49 -0.26
N LEU A 161 -10.92 15.25 -0.05
CA LEU A 161 -10.34 16.06 -1.12
C LEU A 161 -9.63 15.20 -2.17
N GLN A 162 -8.98 14.11 -1.77
CA GLN A 162 -8.37 13.15 -2.71
C GLN A 162 -9.41 12.50 -3.64
N ARG A 163 -10.68 12.36 -3.20
CA ARG A 163 -11.77 11.89 -4.07
C ARG A 163 -12.20 12.93 -5.10
N MET A 164 -12.04 14.22 -4.82
CA MET A 164 -12.44 15.30 -5.73
C MET A 164 -11.30 15.71 -6.67
N ILE A 165 -10.06 15.72 -6.18
CA ILE A 165 -8.88 16.17 -6.91
C ILE A 165 -7.84 15.04 -6.83
N PRO A 166 -7.49 14.37 -7.94
CA PRO A 166 -6.52 13.27 -7.96
C PRO A 166 -5.07 13.77 -7.87
N VAL A 167 -4.81 14.76 -7.02
CA VAL A 167 -3.49 15.32 -6.77
C VAL A 167 -3.21 15.23 -5.28
N LYS A 168 -2.36 14.27 -4.90
CA LYS A 168 -2.06 13.92 -3.50
C LYS A 168 -1.64 15.14 -2.65
N PHE A 169 -0.83 16.01 -3.23
CA PHE A 169 -0.34 17.23 -2.58
C PHE A 169 -1.46 18.14 -2.07
N PHE A 170 -2.51 18.37 -2.85
CA PHE A 170 -3.63 19.23 -2.41
C PHE A 170 -4.42 18.58 -1.28
N ALA A 171 -4.62 17.27 -1.33
CA ALA A 171 -5.30 16.52 -0.28
C ALA A 171 -4.53 16.57 1.05
N GLU A 172 -3.21 16.37 1.01
CA GLU A 172 -2.32 16.47 2.18
C GLU A 172 -2.28 17.91 2.74
N PHE A 173 -2.16 18.91 1.86
CA PHE A 173 -2.18 20.32 2.26
C PHE A 173 -3.48 20.70 2.98
N SER A 174 -4.63 20.25 2.46
CA SER A 174 -5.93 20.53 3.09
C SER A 174 -6.08 19.86 4.46
N GLY A 175 -5.57 18.64 4.62
CA GLY A 175 -5.57 17.92 5.90
C GLY A 175 -4.67 18.60 6.92
N ALA A 176 -3.47 19.02 6.52
CA ALA A 176 -2.54 19.77 7.36
C ALA A 176 -3.14 21.13 7.79
N LEU A 177 -3.82 21.83 6.89
CA LEU A 177 -4.53 23.07 7.21
C LEU A 177 -5.65 22.83 8.25
N ALA A 178 -6.46 21.78 8.07
CA ALA A 178 -7.50 21.41 9.02
C ALA A 178 -6.93 21.06 10.40
N ILE A 179 -5.82 20.32 10.45
CA ILE A 179 -5.09 20.00 11.69
C ILE A 179 -4.63 21.28 12.39
N GLY A 180 -3.95 22.17 11.66
CA GLY A 180 -3.43 23.42 12.23
C GLY A 180 -4.54 24.29 12.81
N LEU A 181 -5.63 24.51 12.05
CA LEU A 181 -6.77 25.28 12.51
C LEU A 181 -7.44 24.65 13.74
N CYS A 182 -7.67 23.34 13.72
CA CYS A 182 -8.28 22.62 14.82
C CYS A 182 -7.42 22.68 16.11
N SER A 183 -6.12 22.49 15.96
CA SER A 183 -5.15 22.54 17.07
C SER A 183 -5.09 23.93 17.71
N ILE A 184 -5.05 24.99 16.89
CA ILE A 184 -5.09 26.38 17.36
C ILE A 184 -6.38 26.66 18.14
N LEU A 185 -7.53 26.19 17.64
CA LEU A 185 -8.82 26.36 18.33
C LEU A 185 -8.80 25.66 19.69
N PHE A 186 -8.34 24.41 19.77
CA PHE A 186 -8.28 23.68 21.04
C PHE A 186 -7.40 24.36 22.08
N VAL A 187 -6.22 24.83 21.70
CA VAL A 187 -5.31 25.54 22.61
C VAL A 187 -5.92 26.88 23.04
N LYS A 188 -6.52 27.63 22.10
CA LYS A 188 -7.14 28.93 22.40
C LYS A 188 -8.33 28.82 23.37
N PHE A 189 -9.13 27.76 23.29
CA PHE A 189 -10.24 27.51 24.20
C PHE A 189 -9.84 26.79 25.50
N GLY A 190 -8.55 26.52 25.71
CA GLY A 190 -8.02 25.90 26.93
C GLY A 190 -8.20 24.38 27.00
N PHE A 191 -8.61 23.74 25.91
CA PHE A 191 -8.74 22.28 25.80
C PHE A 191 -7.41 21.59 25.45
N GLY A 192 -6.43 22.33 24.94
CA GLY A 192 -5.06 21.86 24.71
C GLY A 192 -4.03 22.82 25.31
N ARG A 193 -2.81 22.34 25.55
CA ARG A 193 -1.71 23.12 26.13
C ARG A 193 -0.53 23.26 25.18
N ASP A 194 -0.05 22.17 24.62
CA ASP A 194 1.13 22.18 23.73
C ASP A 194 0.70 22.11 22.26
N LEU A 195 0.67 23.27 21.61
CA LEU A 195 0.28 23.38 20.20
C LEU A 195 1.18 22.54 19.28
N ASP A 196 2.48 22.58 19.51
CA ASP A 196 3.46 21.95 18.62
C ASP A 196 3.32 20.44 18.67
N ILE A 197 3.21 19.87 19.88
CA ILE A 197 3.04 18.43 20.05
C ILE A 197 1.69 17.95 19.49
N ILE A 198 0.61 18.72 19.68
CA ILE A 198 -0.71 18.41 19.10
C ILE A 198 -0.62 18.38 17.57
N VAL A 199 0.03 19.36 16.94
CA VAL A 199 0.16 19.42 15.49
C VAL A 199 1.01 18.27 14.95
N ILE A 200 2.22 18.05 15.47
CA ILE A 200 3.12 17.01 14.93
C ILE A 200 2.52 15.60 15.08
N SER A 201 1.81 15.33 16.18
CA SER A 201 1.17 14.02 16.42
C SER A 201 -0.06 13.80 15.53
N SER A 202 -0.83 14.87 15.28
CA SER A 202 -2.02 14.83 14.43
C SER A 202 -1.68 14.64 12.94
N VAL A 203 -0.51 15.07 12.49
CA VAL A 203 -0.07 14.90 11.09
C VAL A 203 0.42 13.47 10.80
N MET A 204 0.88 12.71 11.80
CA MET A 204 1.49 11.39 11.58
C MET A 204 0.66 10.39 10.75
N PRO A 205 -0.68 10.28 10.91
CA PRO A 205 -1.47 9.37 10.07
C PRO A 205 -1.51 9.75 8.58
N LEU A 206 -1.09 10.96 8.22
CA LEU A 206 -1.05 11.46 6.83
C LEU A 206 0.32 11.26 6.18
N VAL A 207 1.35 10.98 6.97
CA VAL A 207 2.72 10.73 6.48
C VAL A 207 2.74 9.32 5.83
N PRO A 208 3.36 9.17 4.64
CA PRO A 208 3.43 7.89 3.92
C PRO A 208 4.23 6.80 4.65
#